data_AF-A0A920A8U7-F1
#
_entry.id   AF-A0A920A8U7-F1
#
_cell.length_a   1.000
_cell.length_b   1.000
_cell.length_c   1.000
_cell.angle_alpha   90.00
_cell.angle_beta   90.00
_cell.angle_gamma   90.00
#
_symmetry.space_group_name_H-M   'P 1'
#
loop_
_entity.id
_entity.type
_entity.pdbx_description
1 polymer ?
#
loop_
_entity_poly.entity_id
_entity_poly.type
_entity_poly.pdbx_seq_one_letter_code
_entity_poly.pdbx_strand_id
1 'polypeptide(L)'
;MFAVNMSLDRHILKPVAKGYLTVPQPVRASVRNFRNNLISPVTLSNDTMQGSWSRAGVSASRLLINTTVGVLGFFDPATAMGLPRHTEDFGQTLAVYGVPEGAYMYVPLLGPARRATYGVDC
;
A
#
# COMPACT_ATOMS: atom_id res chain seq x y z
N MET A 1 24.31 -15.74 11.82
CA MET A 1 23.01 -15.10 11.53
C MET A 1 23.16 -13.66 11.04
N PHE A 2 23.84 -12.74 11.75
CA PHE A 2 24.04 -11.36 11.26
C PHE A 2 24.93 -11.24 10.01
N ALA A 3 26.00 -12.04 9.90
CA ALA A 3 26.94 -11.96 8.78
C ALA A 3 26.32 -12.37 7.42
N VAL A 4 25.38 -13.32 7.43
CA VAL A 4 24.68 -13.77 6.20
C VAL A 4 23.73 -12.68 5.70
N ASN A 5 22.95 -12.05 6.60
CA ASN A 5 22.11 -10.90 6.27
C ASN A 5 22.95 -9.71 5.77
N MET A 6 24.09 -9.44 6.40
CA MET A 6 24.95 -8.31 6.05
C MET A 6 25.70 -8.53 4.72
N SER A 7 26.02 -9.79 4.38
CA SER A 7 26.59 -10.15 3.08
C SER A 7 25.55 -10.05 1.96
N LEU A 8 24.35 -10.57 2.20
CA LEU A 8 23.21 -10.49 1.28
C LEU A 8 22.79 -9.04 1.02
N ASP A 9 22.73 -8.23 2.09
CA ASP A 9 22.40 -6.81 2.01
C ASP A 9 23.42 -6.03 1.17
N ARG A 10 24.71 -6.36 1.33
CA ARG A 10 25.79 -5.64 0.65
C ARG A 10 25.96 -6.03 -0.82
N HIS A 11 25.74 -7.30 -1.17
CA HIS A 11 26.01 -7.83 -2.52
C HIS A 11 24.78 -7.94 -3.41
N ILE A 12 23.58 -8.04 -2.83
CA ILE A 12 22.34 -8.26 -3.60
C ILE A 12 21.36 -7.11 -3.35
N LEU A 13 20.98 -6.83 -2.10
CA LEU A 13 19.92 -5.85 -1.82
C LEU A 13 20.35 -4.41 -2.13
N LYS A 14 21.56 -3.99 -1.72
CA LYS A 14 22.11 -2.65 -2.01
C LYS A 14 22.23 -2.31 -3.50
N PRO A 15 22.82 -3.15 -4.37
CA PRO A 15 22.92 -2.83 -5.79
C PRO A 15 21.54 -2.82 -6.48
N VAL A 16 20.62 -3.72 -6.10
CA VAL A 16 19.24 -3.71 -6.60
C VAL A 16 18.50 -2.45 -6.15
N ALA A 17 18.64 -2.05 -4.88
CA ALA A 17 18.06 -0.82 -4.36
C ALA A 17 18.66 0.43 -5.03
N LYS A 18 19.97 0.46 -5.31
CA LYS A 18 20.61 1.52 -6.10
C LYS A 18 20.10 1.54 -7.54
N GLY A 19 19.90 0.39 -8.18
CA GLY A 19 19.27 0.28 -9.50
C GLY A 19 17.83 0.80 -9.50
N TYR A 20 17.07 0.55 -8.44
CA TYR A 20 15.74 1.12 -8.25
C TYR A 20 15.79 2.65 -8.07
N LEU A 21 16.83 3.16 -7.41
CA LEU A 21 17.08 4.60 -7.27
C LEU A 21 17.48 5.28 -8.60
N THR A 22 18.08 4.55 -9.54
CA THR A 22 18.37 5.06 -10.89
C THR A 22 17.14 5.15 -11.80
N VAL A 23 16.02 4.52 -11.43
CA VAL A 23 14.74 4.70 -12.13
C VAL A 23 14.26 6.15 -11.96
N PRO A 24 13.81 6.84 -13.01
CA PRO A 24 13.27 8.19 -12.85
C PRO A 24 12.13 8.24 -11.83
N GLN A 25 12.10 9.28 -10.99
CA GLN A 25 10.99 9.54 -10.06
C GLN A 25 9.59 9.38 -10.69
N PRO A 26 9.30 9.85 -11.93
CA PRO A 26 7.98 9.66 -12.52
C PRO A 26 7.61 8.19 -12.75
N VAL A 27 8.56 7.35 -13.17
CA VAL A 27 8.30 5.91 -13.39
C VAL A 27 8.04 5.21 -12.05
N ARG A 28 8.84 5.50 -11.01
CA ARG A 28 8.58 4.99 -9.66
C ARG A 28 7.23 5.45 -9.11
N ALA A 29 6.86 6.70 -9.36
CA ALA A 29 5.58 7.25 -8.95
C ALA A 29 4.43 6.56 -9.68
N SER A 30 4.55 6.29 -10.98
CA SER A 30 3.53 5.59 -11.76
C SER A 30 3.33 4.15 -11.31
N VAL A 31 4.40 3.41 -11.04
CA VAL A 31 4.29 2.05 -10.49
C VAL A 31 3.66 2.07 -9.11
N ARG A 32 4.05 3.03 -8.25
CA ARG A 32 3.42 3.21 -6.95
C ARG A 32 1.93 3.50 -7.09
N ASN A 33 1.53 4.42 -7.97
CA ASN A 33 0.14 4.79 -8.23
C ASN A 33 -0.68 3.62 -8.76
N PHE A 34 -0.10 2.81 -9.65
CA PHE A 34 -0.74 1.63 -10.21
C PHE A 34 -1.02 0.57 -9.15
N ARG A 35 0.00 0.18 -8.35
CA ARG A 35 -0.17 -0.71 -7.19
C ARG A 35 -1.26 -0.19 -6.26
N ASN A 36 -1.20 1.11 -6.01
CA ASN A 36 -2.13 1.83 -5.18
C ASN A 36 -3.57 1.81 -5.69
N ASN A 37 -3.78 1.79 -7.01
CA ASN A 37 -5.09 1.63 -7.65
C ASN A 37 -5.59 0.18 -7.55
N LEU A 38 -4.69 -0.81 -7.61
CA LEU A 38 -5.03 -2.23 -7.42
C LEU A 38 -5.52 -2.55 -5.99
N ILE A 39 -5.05 -1.82 -4.99
CA ILE A 39 -5.47 -1.99 -3.59
C ILE A 39 -6.77 -1.22 -3.29
N SER A 40 -7.11 -0.20 -4.08
CA SER A 40 -8.32 0.63 -3.89
C SER A 40 -9.65 -0.14 -3.81
N PRO A 41 -9.89 -1.25 -4.56
CA PRO A 41 -11.08 -2.07 -4.38
C PRO A 41 -11.17 -2.71 -2.99
N VAL A 42 -10.03 -3.14 -2.42
CA VAL A 42 -9.99 -3.70 -1.07
C VAL A 42 -10.32 -2.63 -0.03
N THR A 43 -9.75 -1.44 -0.17
CA THR A 43 -10.09 -0.27 0.65
C THR A 43 -11.57 0.11 0.55
N LEU A 44 -12.14 0.11 -0.67
CA LEU A 44 -13.56 0.35 -0.89
C LEU A 44 -14.44 -0.69 -0.19
N SER A 45 -14.07 -1.97 -0.28
CA SER A 45 -14.77 -3.05 0.43
C SER A 45 -14.70 -2.86 1.94
N ASN A 46 -13.52 -2.56 2.50
CA ASN A 46 -13.34 -2.31 3.93
C ASN A 46 -14.11 -1.08 4.42
N ASP A 47 -14.06 0.05 3.68
CA ASP A 47 -14.85 1.25 3.96
C ASP A 47 -16.35 0.94 4.04
N THR A 48 -16.83 0.09 3.11
CA THR A 48 -18.22 -0.36 3.06
C THR A 48 -18.55 -1.25 4.26
N MET A 49 -17.68 -2.20 4.60
CA MET A 49 -17.85 -3.08 5.77
C MET A 49 -17.87 -2.29 7.08
N GLN A 50 -17.08 -1.23 7.19
CA GLN A 50 -17.08 -0.34 8.35
C GLN A 50 -18.26 0.66 8.37
N GLY A 51 -19.13 0.64 7.35
CA GLY A 51 -20.29 1.54 7.24
C GLY A 51 -19.93 2.99 6.89
N SER A 52 -18.73 3.25 6.38
CA SER A 52 -18.24 4.59 6.07
C SER A 52 -18.56 4.99 4.63
N TRP A 53 -19.82 5.33 4.35
CA TRP A 53 -20.30 5.67 3.00
C TRP A 53 -19.58 6.86 2.36
N SER A 54 -19.20 7.88 3.15
CA SER A 54 -18.45 9.04 2.65
C SER A 54 -17.08 8.63 2.11
N ARG A 55 -16.34 7.82 2.88
CA ARG A 55 -15.01 7.31 2.48
C ARG A 55 -15.11 6.33 1.32
N ALA A 56 -16.11 5.43 1.35
CA ALA A 56 -16.40 4.52 0.25
C ALA A 56 -16.66 5.28 -1.07
N GLY A 57 -17.44 6.36 -1.04
CA GLY A 57 -17.71 7.19 -2.20
C GLY A 57 -16.46 7.83 -2.81
N VAL A 58 -15.55 8.33 -1.95
CA VAL A 58 -14.25 8.86 -2.38
C VAL A 58 -13.37 7.76 -2.98
N SER A 59 -13.27 6.59 -2.34
CA SER A 59 -12.52 5.42 -2.84
C SER A 59 -13.02 4.97 -4.21
N ALA A 60 -14.33 4.87 -4.39
CA ALA A 60 -14.95 4.48 -5.65
C ALA A 60 -14.69 5.51 -6.76
N SER A 61 -14.84 6.80 -6.45
CA SER A 61 -14.58 7.89 -7.39
C SER A 61 -13.11 7.89 -7.83
N ARG A 62 -12.18 7.72 -6.89
CA ARG A 62 -10.75 7.62 -7.18
C ARG A 62 -10.43 6.41 -8.05
N LEU A 63 -11.00 5.24 -7.76
CA LEU A 63 -10.83 4.03 -8.56
C LEU A 63 -11.32 4.24 -10.00
N LEU A 64 -12.50 4.82 -10.17
CA LEU A 64 -13.06 5.10 -11.49
C LEU A 64 -12.20 6.09 -12.27
N ILE A 65 -11.87 7.24 -11.67
CA ILE A 65 -11.11 8.31 -12.31
C ILE A 65 -9.68 7.86 -12.64
N ASN A 66 -8.99 7.19 -11.71
CA ASN A 66 -7.63 6.72 -11.94
C ASN A 66 -7.57 5.57 -12.94
N THR A 67 -8.59 4.71 -12.99
CA THR A 67 -8.64 3.61 -13.96
C THR A 67 -8.97 4.10 -15.37
N THR A 68 -9.85 5.10 -15.50
CA THR A 68 -10.28 5.65 -16.80
C THR A 68 -9.32 6.72 -17.32
N VAL A 69 -9.19 7.83 -16.60
CA VAL A 69 -8.36 8.99 -16.99
C VAL A 69 -6.91 8.77 -16.63
N GLY A 70 -6.63 8.10 -15.52
CA GLY A 70 -5.27 7.84 -15.03
C GLY A 70 -4.56 6.68 -15.72
N VAL A 71 -5.07 6.17 -16.85
CA VAL A 71 -4.53 5.03 -17.59
C VAL A 71 -4.35 3.82 -16.66
N LEU A 72 -5.46 3.19 -16.25
CA LEU A 72 -5.47 2.04 -15.33
C LEU A 72 -4.83 2.30 -13.93
N GLY A 73 -4.59 3.55 -13.58
CA GLY A 73 -3.99 3.97 -12.31
C GLY A 73 -2.50 4.26 -12.36
N PHE A 74 -1.86 4.28 -13.55
CA PHE A 74 -0.47 4.75 -13.67
C PHE A 74 -0.32 6.24 -13.33
N PHE A 75 -1.40 7.01 -13.47
CA PHE A 75 -1.49 8.41 -13.06
C PHE A 75 -2.60 8.57 -12.00
N ASP A 76 -2.47 9.61 -11.18
CA ASP A 76 -3.43 9.91 -10.09
C ASP A 76 -4.13 11.26 -10.30
N PRO A 77 -4.93 11.42 -11.38
CA PRO A 77 -5.70 12.64 -11.62
C PRO A 77 -6.74 12.91 -10.52
N ALA A 78 -7.22 11.88 -9.82
CA ALA A 78 -8.19 12.06 -8.74
C ALA A 78 -7.67 12.94 -7.60
N THR A 79 -6.37 12.84 -7.26
CA THR A 79 -5.73 13.74 -6.28
C THR A 79 -5.69 15.18 -6.78
N ALA A 80 -5.44 15.41 -8.07
CA ALA A 80 -5.47 16.76 -8.67
C ALA A 80 -6.89 17.36 -8.69
N MET A 81 -7.93 16.52 -8.67
CA MET A 81 -9.34 16.92 -8.58
C MET A 81 -9.82 17.14 -7.13
N GLY A 82 -8.92 17.07 -6.15
CA GLY A 82 -9.26 17.33 -4.74
C GLY A 82 -9.87 16.16 -4.00
N LEU A 83 -9.81 14.94 -4.54
CA LEU A 83 -10.21 13.73 -3.82
C LEU A 83 -9.03 13.26 -2.96
N PRO A 84 -9.06 13.41 -1.62
CA PRO A 84 -7.96 12.96 -0.78
C PRO A 84 -7.83 11.43 -0.84
N ARG A 85 -6.60 10.95 -0.76
CA ARG A 85 -6.30 9.51 -0.75
C ARG A 85 -6.35 8.98 0.68
N HIS A 86 -7.01 7.85 0.88
CA HIS A 86 -6.92 7.04 2.09
C HIS A 86 -6.71 5.57 1.74
N THR A 87 -6.22 4.80 2.72
CA THR A 87 -6.01 3.35 2.60
C THR A 87 -6.62 2.72 3.84
N GLU A 88 -7.53 1.77 3.62
CA GLU A 88 -8.15 0.95 4.66
C GLU A 88 -7.83 -0.51 4.41
N ASP A 89 -7.36 -1.19 5.46
CA ASP A 89 -7.02 -2.60 5.43
C ASP A 89 -7.94 -3.44 6.34
N PHE A 90 -7.77 -4.76 6.27
CA PHE A 90 -8.58 -5.68 7.07
C PHE A 90 -8.28 -5.56 8.57
N GLY A 91 -7.07 -5.15 8.95
CA GLY A 91 -6.68 -4.91 10.33
C GLY A 91 -7.43 -3.73 10.95
N GLN A 92 -7.53 -2.62 10.22
CA GLN A 92 -8.34 -1.45 10.60
C GLN A 92 -9.83 -1.80 10.66
N THR A 93 -10.32 -2.61 9.72
CA THR A 93 -11.69 -3.12 9.76
C THR A 93 -11.96 -3.91 11.03
N LEU A 94 -11.09 -4.87 11.37
CA LEU A 94 -11.18 -5.66 12.60
C LEU A 94 -11.07 -4.79 13.86
N ALA A 95 -10.29 -3.71 13.84
CA ALA A 95 -10.21 -2.75 14.94
C ALA A 95 -11.55 -2.02 15.17
N VAL A 96 -12.29 -1.66 14.12
CA VAL A 96 -13.66 -1.11 14.24
C VAL A 96 -14.62 -2.12 14.88
N TYR A 97 -14.42 -3.42 14.63
CA TYR A 97 -15.18 -4.50 15.26
C TYR A 97 -14.65 -4.93 16.66
N GLY A 98 -13.66 -4.22 17.21
CA GLY A 98 -13.17 -4.42 18.58
C GLY A 98 -12.15 -5.55 18.75
N VAL A 99 -11.54 -6.04 17.67
CA VAL A 99 -10.46 -7.03 17.76
C VAL A 99 -9.14 -6.33 18.11
N PRO A 100 -8.46 -6.69 19.22
CA PRO A 100 -7.19 -6.09 19.60
C PRO A 100 -6.05 -6.48 18.62
N GLU A 101 -5.11 -5.57 18.37
CA GLU A 101 -3.92 -5.85 17.56
C GLU A 101 -3.13 -7.05 18.14
N GLY A 102 -2.85 -8.05 17.31
CA GLY A 102 -2.11 -9.25 17.73
C GLY A 102 -0.62 -9.01 17.96
N ALA A 103 0.03 -9.97 18.64
CA ALA A 103 1.42 -9.87 19.08
C ALA A 103 2.41 -9.44 17.97
N TYR A 104 3.29 -8.50 18.30
CA TYR A 104 4.38 -8.06 17.45
C TYR A 104 5.41 -9.19 17.31
N MET A 105 5.62 -9.70 16.09
CA MET A 105 6.64 -10.72 15.82
C MET A 105 7.73 -10.15 14.93
N TYR A 106 8.97 -10.19 15.43
CA TYR A 106 10.12 -9.88 14.59
C TYR A 106 10.46 -11.09 13.73
N VAL A 107 10.26 -10.98 12.41
CA VAL A 107 10.63 -12.04 11.46
C VAL A 107 11.96 -11.68 10.82
N PRO A 108 13.04 -12.47 11.04
CA PRO A 108 14.31 -12.24 10.37
C PRO A 108 14.12 -12.25 8.84
N LEU A 109 14.72 -11.28 8.12
CA LEU A 109 14.58 -10.96 6.68
C LEU A 109 13.41 -10.08 6.26
N LEU A 110 12.25 -10.13 6.92
CA LEU A 110 11.06 -9.33 6.53
C LEU A 110 10.87 -8.08 7.38
N GLY A 111 11.61 -7.94 8.48
CA GLY A 111 11.46 -6.83 9.41
C GLY A 111 10.34 -7.08 10.42
N PRO A 112 9.96 -6.06 11.20
CA PRO A 112 8.94 -6.20 12.22
C PRO A 112 7.57 -6.49 11.58
N ALA A 113 7.01 -7.67 11.85
CA ALA A 113 5.69 -8.07 11.37
C ALA A 113 4.70 -8.14 12.54
N ARG A 114 3.68 -7.28 12.53
CA ARG A 114 2.56 -7.43 13.46
C ARG A 114 1.75 -8.66 13.06
N ARG A 115 1.38 -9.53 14.01
CA ARG A 115 0.39 -10.59 13.77
C ARG A 115 -1.02 -9.98 13.69
N ALA A 116 -1.25 -9.18 12.65
CA ALA A 116 -2.56 -8.79 12.14
C ALA A 116 -2.47 -8.26 10.70
N THR A 117 -1.37 -8.48 9.98
CA THR A 117 -1.09 -7.74 8.75
C THR A 117 -0.79 -8.67 7.57
N TYR A 118 -1.85 -9.09 6.86
CA TYR A 118 -1.79 -9.25 5.41
C TYR A 118 -1.95 -7.85 4.81
N GLY A 119 -0.87 -7.06 4.81
CA GLY A 119 -0.92 -5.64 4.48
C GLY A 119 0.49 -5.08 4.34
N VAL A 120 1.06 -5.29 3.17
CA VAL A 120 2.36 -4.78 2.76
C VAL A 120 2.43 -3.25 2.89
N ASP A 121 2.95 -2.78 4.03
CA ASP A 121 3.46 -1.42 4.17
C ASP A 121 4.96 -1.42 3.87
N CYS A 122 5.28 -0.81 2.72
CA CYS A 122 6.61 -0.48 2.26
C CYS A 122 7.04 0.88 2.81
#